data_AF-A0A3L6JBT0-F1
#
_entry.id   AF-A0A3L6JBT0-F1
#
_cell.length_a   1.000
_cell.length_b   1.000
_cell.length_c   1.000
_cell.angle_alpha   90.00
_cell.angle_beta   90.00
_cell.angle_gamma   90.00
#
_symmetry.space_group_name_H-M   'P 1'
#
loop_
_entity.id
_entity.type
_entity.pdbx_description
1 polymer ?
#
loop_
_entity_poly.entity_id
_entity_poly.type
_entity_poly.pdbx_seq_one_letter_code
_entity_poly.pdbx_strand_id
1 'polypeptide(L)'
;MITQLDEQLAAAVRGVKAHTTVDVTLVLQVMFNSSDRSILTAKLRYNGHDRATNLVMVVGLRSDILSPFQKINSSQRGRYQPCDIPGLVPGLAQLALSTNNGVVLSAISREEVTRFILVFEGLAERKGGGLKALASVLTAFMKRWTDWTDVLLGTLRRDPIVGDWDVDWREMLAGESGYATMAWFTPLTYSDRETGLQRIVAASQALLVSVLSTNQLKNPMIVGLKDWLTSLKPLPQVASSIQVSEEVEI
;
A
#
# COMPACT_ATOMS: atom_id res chain seq x y z
N MET A 1 18.24 -4.33 8.98
CA MET A 1 16.94 -4.78 8.44
C MET A 1 17.05 -6.07 7.64
N ILE A 2 17.86 -6.16 6.57
CA ILE A 2 17.99 -7.41 5.77
C ILE A 2 18.45 -8.59 6.64
N THR A 3 19.53 -8.42 7.41
CA THR A 3 20.06 -9.47 8.31
C THR A 3 19.03 -9.92 9.34
N GLN A 4 18.30 -8.98 9.93
CA GLN A 4 17.24 -9.27 10.90
C GLN A 4 16.09 -10.06 10.25
N LEU A 5 15.65 -9.68 9.04
CA LEU A 5 14.62 -10.44 8.32
C LEU A 5 15.11 -11.85 7.97
N ASP A 6 16.33 -11.97 7.46
CA ASP A 6 16.96 -13.26 7.15
C ASP A 6 16.99 -14.18 8.39
N GLU A 7 17.44 -13.66 9.53
CA GLU A 7 17.45 -14.38 10.81
C GLU A 7 16.05 -14.81 11.27
N GLN A 8 15.05 -13.93 11.13
CA GLN A 8 13.67 -14.25 11.51
C GLN A 8 13.04 -15.30 10.60
N LEU A 9 13.28 -15.22 9.28
CA LEU A 9 12.81 -16.24 8.33
C LEU A 9 13.53 -17.57 8.57
N ALA A 10 14.84 -17.55 8.82
CA ALA A 10 15.62 -18.73 9.17
C ALA A 10 15.15 -19.37 10.49
N ALA A 11 14.78 -18.55 11.48
CA ALA A 11 14.19 -19.03 12.73
C ALA A 11 12.81 -19.68 12.50
N ALA A 12 11.97 -19.10 11.65
CA ALA A 12 10.64 -19.63 11.34
C ALA A 12 10.69 -21.01 10.65
N VAL A 13 11.76 -21.30 9.90
CA VAL A 13 11.93 -22.60 9.23
C VAL A 13 12.84 -23.57 10.00
N ARG A 14 13.32 -23.19 11.19
CA ARG A 14 14.24 -24.02 11.98
C ARG A 14 13.54 -25.32 12.41
N GLY A 15 14.17 -26.46 12.11
CA GLY A 15 13.62 -27.78 12.43
C GLY A 15 12.48 -28.23 11.52
N VAL A 16 12.14 -27.44 10.49
CA VAL A 16 11.10 -27.78 9.51
C VAL A 16 11.72 -28.55 8.34
N LYS A 17 11.04 -29.58 7.85
CA LYS A 17 11.48 -30.38 6.70
C LYS A 17 11.43 -29.55 5.40
N ALA A 18 12.27 -29.91 4.43
CA ALA A 18 12.17 -29.35 3.09
C ALA A 18 10.76 -29.57 2.50
N HIS A 19 10.30 -28.61 1.68
CA HIS A 19 8.98 -28.57 1.03
C HIS A 19 7.80 -28.28 1.96
N THR A 20 8.04 -27.58 3.07
CA THR A 20 6.99 -27.16 4.00
C THR A 20 6.59 -25.71 3.77
N THR A 21 5.31 -25.41 3.98
CA THR A 21 4.79 -24.05 4.03
C THR A 21 4.72 -23.59 5.48
N VAL A 22 5.32 -22.45 5.79
CA VAL A 22 5.36 -21.84 7.11
C VAL A 22 4.61 -20.51 7.07
N ASP A 23 3.82 -20.23 8.10
CA ASP A 23 3.21 -18.91 8.29
C ASP A 23 4.23 -17.93 8.87
N VAL A 24 4.50 -16.85 8.15
CA VAL A 24 5.42 -15.79 8.58
C VAL A 24 4.70 -14.44 8.69
N THR A 25 3.37 -14.45 8.76
CA THR A 25 2.51 -13.25 8.75
C THR A 25 2.92 -12.27 9.85
N LEU A 26 3.02 -12.73 11.09
CA LEU A 26 3.33 -11.86 12.24
C LEU A 26 4.71 -11.20 12.11
N VAL A 27 5.73 -11.96 11.67
CA VAL A 27 7.08 -11.44 11.45
C VAL A 27 7.05 -10.29 10.46
N LEU A 28 6.37 -10.50 9.33
CA LEU A 28 6.31 -9.47 8.30
C LEU A 28 5.42 -8.29 8.71
N GLN A 29 4.32 -8.51 9.42
CA GLN A 29 3.48 -7.44 9.96
C GLN A 29 4.27 -6.48 10.84
N VAL A 30 5.05 -7.02 11.78
CA VAL A 30 5.91 -6.22 12.68
C VAL A 30 6.93 -5.41 11.89
N MET A 31 7.47 -5.96 10.80
CA MET A 31 8.53 -5.31 10.03
C MET A 31 8.01 -4.30 8.99
N PHE A 32 6.82 -4.50 8.42
CA PHE A 32 6.43 -3.83 7.17
C PHE A 32 5.04 -3.21 7.14
N ASN A 33 4.22 -3.40 8.18
CA ASN A 33 2.97 -2.64 8.30
C ASN A 33 3.26 -1.14 8.41
N SER A 34 2.35 -0.33 7.87
CA SER A 34 2.39 1.13 7.98
C SER A 34 0.97 1.70 7.94
N SER A 35 0.84 3.02 8.02
CA SER A 35 -0.45 3.71 7.89
C SER A 35 -1.13 3.52 6.52
N ASP A 36 -0.40 3.03 5.51
CA ASP A 36 -0.88 2.93 4.12
C ASP A 36 -1.07 1.49 3.64
N ARG A 37 -0.58 0.52 4.42
CA ARG A 37 -0.63 -0.91 4.07
C ARG A 37 -0.52 -1.80 5.30
N SER A 38 -1.19 -2.94 5.25
CA SER A 38 -1.14 -3.98 6.27
C SER A 38 -0.92 -5.34 5.61
N ILE A 39 -0.02 -6.14 6.16
CA ILE A 39 0.17 -7.53 5.75
C ILE A 39 -0.94 -8.37 6.38
N LEU A 40 -1.81 -8.94 5.55
CA LEU A 40 -2.95 -9.73 6.00
C LEU A 40 -2.57 -11.19 6.19
N THR A 41 -1.83 -11.73 5.24
CA THR A 41 -1.30 -13.10 5.29
C THR A 41 0.05 -13.17 4.59
N ALA A 42 0.93 -14.03 5.08
CA ALA A 42 2.20 -14.34 4.44
C ALA A 42 2.59 -15.80 4.66
N LYS A 43 2.74 -16.54 3.55
CA LYS A 43 3.08 -17.96 3.55
C LYS A 43 4.39 -18.19 2.83
N LEU A 44 5.38 -18.68 3.57
CA LEU A 44 6.72 -19.01 3.09
C LEU A 44 6.76 -20.50 2.73
N ARG A 45 6.98 -20.82 1.45
CA ARG A 45 7.26 -22.19 0.99
C ARG A 45 8.77 -22.42 0.99
N TYR A 46 9.26 -23.08 2.02
CA TYR A 46 10.68 -23.42 2.16
C TYR A 46 11.00 -24.76 1.48
N ASN A 47 11.93 -24.75 0.52
CA ASN A 47 12.29 -25.93 -0.26
C ASN A 47 13.65 -26.54 0.13
N GLY A 48 14.27 -26.07 1.21
CA GLY A 48 15.64 -26.45 1.61
C GLY A 48 16.68 -25.38 1.27
N HIS A 49 17.90 -25.52 1.80
CA HIS A 49 18.94 -24.49 1.73
C HIS A 49 19.40 -24.19 0.30
N ASP A 50 19.48 -25.22 -0.55
CA ASP A 50 19.99 -25.12 -1.92
C ASP A 50 18.88 -25.02 -2.98
N ARG A 51 17.64 -24.72 -2.56
CA ARG A 51 16.50 -24.58 -3.47
C ARG A 51 15.83 -23.22 -3.35
N ALA A 52 15.22 -22.79 -4.45
CA ALA A 52 14.47 -21.54 -4.50
C ALA A 52 13.36 -21.57 -3.43
N THR A 53 13.21 -20.49 -2.70
CA THR A 53 12.19 -20.33 -1.64
C THR A 53 11.21 -19.26 -2.07
N ASN A 54 9.92 -19.53 -1.90
CA ASN A 54 8.86 -18.65 -2.37
C ASN A 54 8.06 -18.08 -1.21
N LEU A 55 7.66 -16.82 -1.31
CA LEU A 55 6.78 -16.16 -0.37
C LEU A 55 5.55 -15.67 -1.10
N VAL A 56 4.38 -16.09 -0.65
CA VAL A 56 3.10 -15.49 -1.06
C VAL A 56 2.65 -14.57 0.06
N MET A 57 2.40 -13.31 -0.25
CA MET A 57 2.00 -12.28 0.70
C MET A 57 0.74 -11.56 0.19
N VAL A 58 -0.27 -11.44 1.04
CA VAL A 58 -1.45 -10.62 0.79
C VAL A 58 -1.33 -9.34 1.60
N VAL A 59 -1.38 -8.19 0.93
CA VAL A 59 -1.25 -6.86 1.51
C VAL A 59 -2.57 -6.11 1.30
N GLY A 60 -3.23 -5.71 2.37
CA GLY A 60 -4.34 -4.77 2.36
C GLY A 60 -3.81 -3.34 2.32
N LEU A 61 -4.50 -2.46 1.61
CA LEU A 61 -4.20 -1.02 1.61
C LEU A 61 -5.03 -0.29 2.70
N ARG A 62 -5.00 1.03 2.70
CA ARG A 62 -5.69 1.84 3.72
C ARG A 62 -7.19 1.55 3.80
N SER A 63 -7.86 1.26 2.68
CA SER A 63 -9.27 0.83 2.68
C SER A 63 -9.52 -0.45 3.49
N ASP A 64 -8.56 -1.38 3.54
CA ASP A 64 -8.64 -2.60 4.35
C ASP A 64 -8.40 -2.28 5.84
N ILE A 65 -7.44 -1.40 6.14
CA ILE A 65 -7.18 -0.89 7.50
C ILE A 65 -8.42 -0.16 8.05
N LEU A 66 -9.12 0.59 7.20
CA LEU A 66 -10.31 1.36 7.55
C LEU A 66 -11.61 0.54 7.50
N SER A 67 -11.56 -0.72 7.06
CA SER A 67 -12.76 -1.56 6.93
C SER A 67 -13.60 -1.73 8.19
N PRO A 68 -13.06 -1.66 9.43
CA PRO A 68 -13.89 -1.70 10.65
C PRO A 68 -14.69 -0.41 10.91
N PHE A 69 -14.38 0.70 10.24
CA PHE A 69 -15.01 2.00 10.49
C PHE A 69 -16.25 2.22 9.63
N GLN A 70 -17.16 3.07 10.12
CA GLN A 70 -18.37 3.42 9.39
C GLN A 70 -18.03 4.10 8.06
N LYS A 71 -18.67 3.62 6.99
CA LYS A 71 -18.52 4.13 5.64
C LYS A 71 -19.88 4.49 5.05
N ILE A 72 -19.99 5.70 4.52
CA ILE A 72 -21.15 6.09 3.71
C ILE A 72 -21.03 5.33 2.39
N ASN A 73 -22.02 4.48 2.11
CA ASN A 73 -22.05 3.67 0.90
C ASN A 73 -22.02 4.57 -0.35
N SER A 74 -20.86 4.65 -1.00
CA SER A 74 -20.78 5.18 -2.36
C SER A 74 -21.11 4.06 -3.35
N SER A 75 -21.86 4.39 -4.39
CA SER A 75 -22.40 3.44 -5.38
C SER A 75 -21.33 2.82 -6.31
N GLN A 76 -20.03 2.98 -6.03
CA GLN A 76 -18.93 2.53 -6.88
C GLN A 76 -18.22 1.31 -6.30
N ARG A 77 -18.86 0.14 -6.32
CA ARG A 77 -18.20 -1.15 -6.06
C ARG A 77 -17.22 -1.48 -7.20
N GLY A 78 -16.11 -2.17 -6.91
CA GLY A 78 -15.20 -2.67 -7.96
C GLY A 78 -14.05 -1.73 -8.36
N ARG A 79 -13.94 -0.54 -7.74
CA ARG A 79 -12.92 0.48 -8.07
C ARG A 79 -11.96 0.72 -6.91
N TYR A 80 -10.77 1.22 -7.23
CA TYR A 80 -9.84 1.73 -6.23
C TYR A 80 -10.47 2.86 -5.41
N GLN A 81 -10.01 3.03 -4.17
CA GLN A 81 -10.52 4.05 -3.25
C GLN A 81 -9.51 5.19 -3.08
N PRO A 82 -9.94 6.46 -2.96
CA PRO A 82 -9.02 7.58 -2.75
C PRO A 82 -8.06 7.40 -1.57
N CYS A 83 -8.51 6.79 -0.47
CA CYS A 83 -7.70 6.51 0.71
C CYS A 83 -6.54 5.55 0.43
N ASP A 84 -6.65 4.73 -0.61
CA ASP A 84 -5.59 3.82 -1.00
C ASP A 84 -4.46 4.52 -1.75
N ILE A 85 -4.65 5.73 -2.30
CA ILE A 85 -3.66 6.40 -3.18
C ILE A 85 -2.23 6.36 -2.63
N PRO A 86 -1.95 6.70 -1.35
CA PRO A 86 -0.61 6.68 -0.80
C PRO A 86 0.06 5.30 -0.84
N GLY A 87 -0.70 4.22 -0.66
CA GLY A 87 -0.19 2.85 -0.79
C GLY A 87 -0.26 2.32 -2.22
N LEU A 88 -1.32 2.62 -2.95
CA LEU A 88 -1.66 2.09 -4.26
C LEU A 88 -0.71 2.57 -5.35
N VAL A 89 -0.48 3.88 -5.45
CA VAL A 89 0.30 4.47 -6.55
C VAL A 89 1.76 4.01 -6.49
N PRO A 90 2.49 4.13 -5.35
CA PRO A 90 3.84 3.60 -5.23
C PRO A 90 3.92 2.09 -5.43
N GLY A 91 2.93 1.35 -4.92
CA GLY A 91 2.91 -0.10 -5.01
C GLY A 91 2.72 -0.60 -6.44
N LEU A 92 1.82 0.00 -7.20
CA LEU A 92 1.63 -0.33 -8.63
C LEU A 92 2.84 0.11 -9.47
N ALA A 93 3.45 1.25 -9.17
CA ALA A 93 4.70 1.65 -9.80
C ALA A 93 5.79 0.58 -9.58
N GLN A 94 5.90 0.06 -8.35
CA GLN A 94 6.91 -0.93 -8.02
C GLN A 94 6.60 -2.28 -8.70
N LEU A 95 5.33 -2.65 -8.83
CA LEU A 95 4.88 -3.81 -9.61
C LEU A 95 5.21 -3.67 -11.10
N ALA A 96 5.04 -2.48 -11.68
CA ALA A 96 5.41 -2.23 -13.07
C ALA A 96 6.94 -2.24 -13.29
N LEU A 97 7.74 -1.92 -12.27
CA LEU A 97 9.20 -2.04 -12.32
C LEU A 97 9.71 -3.50 -12.20
N SER A 98 8.96 -4.37 -11.52
CA SER A 98 9.52 -5.58 -10.92
C SER A 98 9.59 -6.80 -11.81
N THR A 99 9.41 -6.65 -13.13
CA THR A 99 9.63 -7.72 -14.11
C THR A 99 11.02 -8.38 -14.03
N ASN A 100 12.00 -7.79 -13.31
CA ASN A 100 13.33 -8.37 -13.11
C ASN A 100 13.85 -8.39 -11.65
N ASN A 101 13.04 -8.08 -10.63
CA ASN A 101 13.55 -7.83 -9.26
C ASN A 101 13.10 -8.84 -8.19
N GLY A 102 12.56 -10.00 -8.59
CA GLY A 102 12.21 -11.09 -7.68
C GLY A 102 10.76 -11.09 -7.16
N VAL A 103 9.90 -10.20 -7.68
CA VAL A 103 8.45 -10.43 -7.67
C VAL A 103 8.12 -11.20 -8.95
N VAL A 104 7.57 -12.40 -8.80
CA VAL A 104 7.33 -13.30 -9.93
C VAL A 104 5.88 -13.19 -10.42
N LEU A 105 4.94 -12.95 -9.50
CA LEU A 105 3.53 -12.79 -9.83
C LEU A 105 2.91 -11.73 -8.92
N SER A 106 1.93 -11.01 -9.45
CA SER A 106 1.09 -10.13 -8.67
C SER A 106 -0.36 -10.15 -9.17
N ALA A 107 -1.29 -9.99 -8.25
CA ALA A 107 -2.70 -9.82 -8.55
C ALA A 107 -3.31 -8.74 -7.64
N ILE A 108 -4.39 -8.12 -8.11
CA ILE A 108 -5.07 -7.04 -7.39
C ILE A 108 -6.54 -7.44 -7.22
N SER A 109 -6.99 -7.59 -5.98
CA SER A 109 -8.42 -7.70 -5.67
C SER A 109 -8.97 -6.32 -5.37
N ARG A 110 -10.13 -6.00 -5.97
CA ARG A 110 -10.78 -4.68 -5.93
C ARG A 110 -12.27 -4.80 -5.61
N GLU A 111 -12.61 -5.63 -4.63
CA GLU A 111 -14.01 -5.84 -4.24
C GLU A 111 -14.51 -4.67 -3.38
N GLU A 112 -14.56 -4.86 -2.06
CA GLU A 112 -14.92 -3.80 -1.10
C GLU A 112 -13.70 -3.01 -0.61
N VAL A 113 -12.51 -3.62 -0.72
CA VAL A 113 -11.22 -3.09 -0.31
C VAL A 113 -10.15 -3.48 -1.33
N THR A 114 -9.09 -2.67 -1.44
CA THR A 114 -7.98 -2.97 -2.35
C THR A 114 -6.95 -3.85 -1.67
N ARG A 115 -6.62 -4.98 -2.29
CA ARG A 115 -5.58 -5.91 -1.81
C ARG A 115 -4.62 -6.27 -2.93
N PHE A 116 -3.33 -6.33 -2.61
CA PHE A 116 -2.31 -6.92 -3.48
C PHE A 116 -1.98 -8.33 -3.02
N ILE A 117 -1.93 -9.25 -3.96
CA ILE A 117 -1.36 -10.57 -3.78
C ILE A 117 0.00 -10.54 -4.46
N LEU A 118 1.07 -10.72 -3.69
CA LEU A 118 2.45 -10.61 -4.12
C LEU A 118 3.16 -11.94 -3.95
N VAL A 119 3.83 -12.42 -4.99
CA VAL A 119 4.65 -13.63 -4.94
C VAL A 119 6.10 -13.26 -5.16
N PHE A 120 6.94 -13.55 -4.18
CA PHE A 120 8.37 -13.32 -4.22
C PHE A 120 9.13 -14.65 -4.32
N GLU A 121 10.24 -14.62 -5.05
CA GLU A 121 11.15 -15.77 -5.18
C GLU A 121 12.57 -15.39 -4.76
N GLY A 122 13.13 -16.19 -3.86
CA GLY A 122 14.55 -16.17 -3.50
C GLY A 122 15.30 -17.29 -4.19
N LEU A 123 16.05 -16.96 -5.24
CA LEU A 123 16.85 -17.91 -6.01
C LEU A 123 18.02 -18.46 -5.18
N ALA A 124 18.20 -19.79 -5.18
CA ALA A 124 19.26 -20.46 -4.43
C ALA A 124 20.67 -20.16 -4.93
N GLU A 125 20.82 -19.82 -6.22
CA GLU A 125 22.10 -19.53 -6.86
C GLU A 125 22.76 -18.23 -6.33
N ARG A 126 22.02 -17.41 -5.57
CA ARG A 126 22.54 -16.18 -4.98
C ARG A 126 23.31 -16.46 -3.69
N LYS A 127 24.36 -15.66 -3.45
CA LYS A 127 25.21 -15.78 -2.26
C LYS A 127 24.40 -15.76 -0.96
N GLY A 128 24.48 -16.85 -0.20
CA GLY A 128 23.78 -17.02 1.08
C GLY A 128 22.44 -17.76 1.00
N GLY A 129 22.09 -18.32 -0.16
CA GLY A 129 20.95 -19.23 -0.33
C GLY A 129 19.60 -18.53 -0.53
N GLY A 130 18.56 -19.33 -0.76
CA GLY A 130 17.24 -18.85 -1.17
C GLY A 130 16.57 -17.93 -0.15
N LEU A 131 16.72 -18.20 1.15
CA LEU A 131 16.12 -17.37 2.22
C LEU A 131 16.73 -15.97 2.28
N LYS A 132 18.05 -15.87 2.25
CA LYS A 132 18.74 -14.57 2.26
C LYS A 132 18.44 -13.76 1.00
N ALA A 133 18.39 -14.43 -0.15
CA ALA A 133 18.00 -13.82 -1.41
C ALA A 133 16.57 -13.26 -1.34
N LEU A 134 15.63 -14.04 -0.80
CA LEU A 134 14.25 -13.63 -0.58
C LEU A 134 14.16 -12.44 0.37
N ALA A 135 14.85 -12.49 1.52
CA ALA A 135 14.87 -11.42 2.51
C ALA A 135 15.40 -10.10 1.90
N SER A 136 16.45 -10.18 1.08
CA SER A 136 17.00 -9.03 0.38
C SER A 136 16.00 -8.44 -0.63
N VAL A 137 15.37 -9.28 -1.45
CA VAL A 137 14.38 -8.84 -2.44
C VAL A 137 13.17 -8.20 -1.77
N LEU A 138 12.60 -8.87 -0.76
CA LEU A 138 11.44 -8.38 -0.02
C LEU A 138 11.75 -7.04 0.64
N THR A 139 12.90 -6.95 1.32
CA THR A 139 13.35 -5.70 1.96
C THR A 139 13.48 -4.58 0.94
N ALA A 140 14.12 -4.83 -0.21
CA ALA A 140 14.29 -3.81 -1.24
C ALA A 140 12.95 -3.34 -1.81
N PHE A 141 12.01 -4.26 -2.02
CA PHE A 141 10.66 -3.95 -2.50
C PHE A 141 9.88 -3.10 -1.49
N MET A 142 9.80 -3.56 -0.24
CA MET A 142 9.04 -2.87 0.81
C MET A 142 9.65 -1.52 1.16
N LYS A 143 10.98 -1.41 1.18
CA LYS A 143 11.67 -0.13 1.39
C LYS A 143 11.33 0.85 0.28
N ARG A 144 11.44 0.45 -0.99
CA ARG A 144 11.15 1.34 -2.12
C ARG A 144 9.69 1.78 -2.15
N TRP A 145 8.77 0.89 -1.77
CA TRP A 145 7.37 1.24 -1.59
C TRP A 145 7.21 2.36 -0.56
N THR A 146 7.81 2.23 0.62
CA THR A 146 7.83 3.30 1.64
C THR A 146 8.45 4.59 1.10
N ASP A 147 9.66 4.52 0.54
CA ASP A 147 10.40 5.69 0.05
C ASP A 147 9.55 6.50 -0.95
N TRP A 148 8.83 5.82 -1.84
CA TRP A 148 7.97 6.48 -2.84
C TRP A 148 6.64 6.99 -2.27
N THR A 149 6.12 6.34 -1.22
CA THR A 149 4.99 6.86 -0.46
C THR A 149 5.37 8.20 0.20
N ASP A 150 6.57 8.25 0.77
CA ASP A 150 7.11 9.47 1.39
C ASP A 150 7.40 10.56 0.35
N VAL A 151 7.87 10.20 -0.85
CA VAL A 151 8.02 11.17 -1.97
C VAL A 151 6.67 11.73 -2.40
N LEU A 152 5.65 10.89 -2.54
CA LEU A 152 4.30 11.32 -2.94
C LEU A 152 3.72 12.33 -1.94
N LEU A 153 3.73 11.97 -0.65
CA LEU A 153 3.20 12.84 0.40
C LEU A 153 4.11 14.06 0.64
N GLY A 154 5.43 13.90 0.49
CA GLY A 154 6.40 14.98 0.56
C GLY A 154 6.24 16.00 -0.56
N THR A 155 5.80 15.57 -1.75
CA THR A 155 5.46 16.45 -2.87
C THR A 155 4.27 17.34 -2.52
N LEU A 156 3.24 16.77 -1.90
CA LEU A 156 2.05 17.52 -1.47
C LEU A 156 2.37 18.53 -0.36
N ARG A 157 3.24 18.16 0.60
CA ARG A 157 3.71 19.08 1.65
C ARG A 157 4.51 20.27 1.12
N ARG A 158 5.04 20.18 -0.09
CA ARG A 158 5.82 21.26 -0.75
C ARG A 158 5.05 21.91 -1.88
N ASP A 159 3.79 21.55 -2.07
CA ASP A 159 2.94 22.09 -3.10
C ASP A 159 2.60 23.55 -2.78
N PRO A 160 2.75 24.50 -3.73
CA PRO A 160 2.50 25.91 -3.45
C PRO A 160 1.02 26.26 -3.21
N ILE A 161 0.09 25.35 -3.53
CA ILE A 161 -1.35 25.58 -3.38
C ILE A 161 -1.89 24.97 -2.08
N VAL A 162 -1.39 23.78 -1.72
CA VAL A 162 -1.95 22.95 -0.64
C VAL A 162 -0.93 22.60 0.46
N GLY A 163 0.32 23.00 0.31
CA GLY A 163 1.41 22.65 1.23
C GLY A 163 1.29 23.32 2.60
N ASP A 164 0.57 24.44 2.68
CA ASP A 164 0.34 25.23 3.90
C ASP A 164 -1.00 24.91 4.59
N TRP A 165 -1.80 23.99 4.05
CA TRP A 165 -3.15 23.68 4.58
C TRP A 165 -3.16 22.98 5.95
N ASP A 166 -2.00 22.54 6.46
CA ASP A 166 -1.87 21.73 7.68
C ASP A 166 -2.89 20.57 7.77
N VAL A 167 -3.09 19.88 6.63
CA VAL A 167 -4.05 18.79 6.47
C VAL A 167 -3.35 17.43 6.57
N ASP A 168 -3.94 16.49 7.30
CA ASP A 168 -3.61 15.08 7.16
C ASP A 168 -4.22 14.54 5.86
N TRP A 169 -3.39 14.42 4.83
CA TRP A 169 -3.76 13.85 3.53
C TRP A 169 -4.41 12.48 3.63
N ARG A 170 -4.01 11.66 4.61
CA ARG A 170 -4.58 10.32 4.77
C ARG A 170 -6.04 10.38 5.23
N GLU A 171 -6.37 11.36 6.06
CA GLU A 171 -7.75 11.56 6.54
C GLU A 171 -8.61 12.31 5.55
N MET A 172 -8.04 13.27 4.82
CA MET A 172 -8.71 13.88 3.68
C MET A 172 -9.17 12.81 2.68
N LEU A 173 -8.26 11.90 2.30
CA LEU A 173 -8.58 10.82 1.35
C LEU A 173 -9.47 9.71 1.93
N ALA A 174 -9.41 9.46 3.26
CA ALA A 174 -10.37 8.60 3.95
C ALA A 174 -11.78 9.16 3.83
N GLY A 175 -11.94 10.48 4.07
CA GLY A 175 -13.18 11.21 3.86
C GLY A 175 -13.69 11.10 2.43
N GLU A 176 -12.82 11.29 1.43
CA GLU A 176 -13.17 11.12 0.00
C GLU A 176 -13.49 9.67 -0.39
N SER A 177 -13.14 8.70 0.46
CA SER A 177 -13.55 7.30 0.29
C SER A 177 -14.87 6.98 0.99
N GLY A 178 -15.47 7.96 1.66
CA GLY A 178 -16.73 7.85 2.39
C GLY A 178 -16.58 7.39 3.85
N TYR A 179 -15.36 7.24 4.36
CA TYR A 179 -15.16 6.96 5.79
C TYR A 179 -15.43 8.23 6.61
N ALA A 180 -15.98 8.04 7.82
CA ALA A 180 -16.11 9.15 8.76
C ALA A 180 -14.74 9.70 9.12
N THR A 181 -14.54 11.01 9.00
CA THR A 181 -13.29 11.65 9.42
C THR A 181 -13.27 11.83 10.93
N MET A 182 -12.07 11.83 11.50
CA MET A 182 -11.86 12.02 12.93
C MET A 182 -12.27 13.43 13.37
N ALA A 183 -12.72 13.58 14.61
CA ALA A 183 -13.26 14.85 15.13
C ALA A 183 -12.24 16.00 15.15
N TRP A 184 -10.94 15.69 15.20
CA TRP A 184 -9.85 16.68 15.11
C TRP A 184 -9.48 17.07 13.68
N PHE A 185 -10.04 16.40 12.67
CA PHE A 185 -9.80 16.74 11.26
C PHE A 185 -10.67 17.94 10.86
N THR A 186 -10.04 19.07 10.57
CA THR A 186 -10.74 20.27 10.09
C THR A 186 -11.38 20.01 8.73
N PRO A 187 -12.72 20.12 8.60
CA PRO A 187 -13.39 19.88 7.33
C PRO A 187 -12.96 20.91 6.28
N LEU A 188 -12.56 20.44 5.10
CA LEU A 188 -12.28 21.29 3.94
C LEU A 188 -13.58 21.61 3.19
N THR A 189 -13.64 22.79 2.57
CA THR A 189 -14.77 23.14 1.67
C THR A 189 -14.77 22.20 0.45
N TYR A 190 -15.90 22.09 -0.26
CA TYR A 190 -15.95 21.29 -1.48
C TYR A 190 -14.89 21.72 -2.52
N SER A 191 -14.69 23.04 -2.69
CA SER A 191 -13.70 23.60 -3.61
C SER A 191 -12.27 23.23 -3.20
N ASP A 192 -11.97 23.26 -1.90
CA ASP A 192 -10.66 22.87 -1.39
C ASP A 192 -10.43 21.36 -1.54
N ARG A 193 -11.46 20.55 -1.30
CA ARG A 193 -11.39 19.10 -1.53
C ARG A 193 -11.17 18.75 -3.01
N GLU A 194 -11.85 19.45 -3.90
CA GLU A 194 -11.62 19.33 -5.36
C GLU A 194 -10.18 19.67 -5.72
N THR A 195 -9.69 20.81 -5.23
CA THR A 195 -8.31 21.26 -5.45
C THR A 195 -7.31 20.23 -4.88
N GLY A 196 -7.52 19.76 -3.66
CA GLY A 196 -6.68 18.74 -3.02
C GLY A 196 -6.63 17.44 -3.83
N LEU A 197 -7.77 16.96 -4.33
CA LEU A 197 -7.83 15.79 -5.21
C LEU A 197 -7.05 16.01 -6.51
N GLN A 198 -7.16 17.19 -7.14
CA GLN A 198 -6.37 17.52 -8.32
C GLN A 198 -4.86 17.53 -8.02
N ARG A 199 -4.44 18.06 -6.87
CA ARG A 199 -3.02 18.10 -6.48
C ARG A 199 -2.45 16.71 -6.22
N ILE A 200 -3.17 15.83 -5.52
CA ILE A 200 -2.71 14.45 -5.32
C ILE A 200 -2.69 13.64 -6.62
N VAL A 201 -3.62 13.88 -7.53
CA VAL A 201 -3.59 13.27 -8.87
C VAL A 201 -2.35 13.74 -9.63
N ALA A 202 -2.06 15.04 -9.63
CA ALA A 202 -0.87 15.58 -10.27
C ALA A 202 0.44 15.02 -9.66
N ALA A 203 0.54 14.98 -8.33
CA ALA A 203 1.68 14.41 -7.63
C ALA A 203 1.85 12.91 -7.93
N SER A 204 0.75 12.16 -7.97
CA SER A 204 0.75 10.74 -8.33
C SER A 204 1.25 10.50 -9.76
N GLN A 205 0.78 11.30 -10.72
CA GLN A 205 1.23 11.23 -12.10
C GLN A 205 2.71 11.61 -12.25
N ALA A 206 3.16 12.64 -11.54
CA ALA A 206 4.56 13.06 -11.52
C ALA A 206 5.46 11.95 -10.96
N LEU A 207 5.05 11.30 -9.86
CA LEU A 207 5.76 10.15 -9.30
C LEU A 207 5.88 9.04 -10.36
N LEU A 208 4.77 8.63 -10.97
CA LEU A 208 4.76 7.56 -11.98
C LEU A 208 5.71 7.86 -13.15
N VAL A 209 5.69 9.09 -13.68
CA VAL A 209 6.55 9.50 -14.80
C VAL A 209 8.03 9.58 -14.37
N SER A 210 8.31 9.94 -13.12
CA SER A 210 9.70 10.03 -12.64
C SER A 210 10.36 8.67 -12.38
N VAL A 211 9.58 7.64 -12.04
CA VAL A 211 10.13 6.33 -11.65
C VAL A 211 9.94 5.23 -12.70
N LEU A 212 9.03 5.41 -13.66
CA LEU A 212 8.74 4.45 -14.72
C LEU A 212 9.24 4.93 -16.08
N SER A 213 9.80 4.01 -16.86
CA SER A 213 10.10 4.26 -18.27
C SER A 213 8.84 4.38 -19.12
N THR A 214 8.95 4.96 -20.31
CA THR A 214 7.85 5.07 -21.29
C THR A 214 7.19 3.73 -21.61
N ASN A 215 7.95 2.64 -21.61
CA ASN A 215 7.40 1.30 -21.83
C ASN A 215 6.62 0.79 -20.61
N GLN A 216 7.12 1.04 -19.39
CA GLN A 216 6.42 0.66 -18.16
C GLN A 216 5.15 1.47 -17.94
N LEU A 217 5.11 2.72 -18.38
CA LEU A 217 3.89 3.56 -18.36
C LEU A 217 2.78 3.02 -19.26
N LYS A 218 3.10 2.16 -20.25
CA LYS A 218 2.11 1.47 -21.10
C LYS A 218 1.58 0.17 -20.48
N ASN A 219 2.08 -0.23 -19.31
CA ASN A 219 1.55 -1.41 -18.61
C ASN A 219 0.04 -1.20 -18.33
N PRO A 220 -0.84 -2.15 -18.68
CA PRO A 220 -2.29 -2.01 -18.48
C PRO A 220 -2.70 -1.65 -17.05
N MET A 221 -1.96 -2.12 -16.04
CA MET A 221 -2.21 -1.77 -14.64
C MET A 221 -1.97 -0.28 -14.37
N ILE A 222 -0.93 0.29 -14.98
CA ILE A 222 -0.58 1.72 -14.84
C ILE A 222 -1.53 2.58 -15.65
N VAL A 223 -1.93 2.15 -16.85
CA VAL A 223 -2.95 2.84 -17.66
C VAL A 223 -4.26 2.91 -16.88
N GLY A 224 -4.76 1.77 -16.39
CA GLY A 224 -5.99 1.74 -15.60
C GLY A 224 -5.91 2.54 -14.29
N LEU A 225 -4.74 2.59 -13.65
CA LEU A 225 -4.50 3.48 -12.51
C LEU A 225 -4.63 4.95 -12.89
N LYS A 226 -3.99 5.37 -13.99
CA LYS A 226 -4.04 6.76 -14.46
C LYS A 226 -5.46 7.18 -14.84
N ASP A 227 -6.20 6.32 -15.54
CA ASP A 227 -7.58 6.57 -15.94
C ASP A 227 -8.50 6.70 -14.71
N TRP A 228 -8.27 5.88 -13.68
CA TRP A 228 -8.99 6.02 -12.43
C TRP A 228 -8.64 7.34 -11.72
N LEU A 229 -7.35 7.68 -11.59
CA LEU A 229 -6.90 8.92 -10.96
C LEU A 229 -7.52 10.16 -11.62
N THR A 230 -7.59 10.20 -12.95
CA THR A 230 -8.20 11.34 -13.69
C THR A 230 -9.72 11.38 -13.58
N SER A 231 -10.36 10.28 -13.21
CA SER A 231 -11.81 10.20 -12.99
C SER A 231 -12.27 10.64 -11.61
N LEU A 232 -11.33 10.87 -10.67
CA LEU A 232 -11.65 11.23 -9.29
C LEU A 232 -12.40 12.57 -9.22
N LYS A 233 -13.44 12.58 -8.40
CA LYS A 233 -14.22 13.76 -8.04
C LYS A 233 -14.49 13.74 -6.54
N PRO A 234 -14.55 14.90 -5.88
CA PRO A 234 -14.86 14.96 -4.46
C PRO A 234 -16.27 14.43 -4.19
N LEU A 235 -16.46 13.79 -3.04
CA LEU A 235 -17.79 13.39 -2.59
C LEU A 235 -18.65 14.62 -2.31
N PRO A 236 -19.98 14.55 -2.52
CA PRO A 236 -20.89 15.65 -2.19
C PRO A 236 -20.77 16.10 -0.74
N GLN A 237 -20.57 15.14 0.17
CA GLN A 237 -20.44 15.36 1.60
C GLN A 237 -19.43 14.39 2.20
N VAL A 238 -18.72 14.84 3.23
CA VAL A 238 -17.84 14.02 4.07
C VAL A 238 -18.41 14.08 5.49
N ALA A 239 -18.67 12.92 6.10
CA ALA A 239 -19.15 12.89 7.47
C ALA A 239 -18.00 13.09 8.45
N SER A 240 -18.17 13.99 9.41
CA SER A 240 -17.38 14.00 10.63
C SER A 240 -17.98 13.00 11.62
N SER A 241 -17.12 12.28 12.34
CA SER A 241 -17.55 11.62 13.58
C SER A 241 -18.01 12.73 14.53
N ILE A 242 -19.31 12.78 14.82
CA ILE A 242 -19.89 13.70 15.81
C ILE A 242 -19.19 13.40 17.15
N GLN A 243 -18.75 14.46 17.85
CA GLN A 243 -18.26 14.37 19.23
C GLN A 243 -19.27 13.56 20.04
N VAL A 244 -18.87 12.39 20.52
CA VAL A 244 -19.63 11.70 21.57
C VAL A 244 -19.70 12.71 22.72
N SER A 245 -20.89 13.26 22.93
CA SER A 245 -21.21 14.00 24.14
C SER A 245 -20.82 13.12 25.32
N GLU A 246 -19.72 13.44 25.99
CA GLU A 246 -19.48 13.01 27.37
C GLU A 246 -20.44 13.78 28.29
N GLU A 247 -21.74 13.61 28.09
CA GLU A 247 -22.73 13.81 29.15
C GLU A 247 -23.12 12.42 29.65
N VAL A 248 -22.27 11.90 30.52
CA VAL A 248 -22.72 10.91 31.50
C VAL A 248 -23.51 11.71 32.54
N GLU A 249 -24.85 11.69 32.43
CA GLU A 249 -25.71 12.05 33.55
C GLU A 249 -25.37 11.11 34.73
N ILE A 250 -24.90 11.68 35.85
CA ILE A 250 -24.88 11.05 37.18
C ILE A 250 -26.00 11.69 37.99
#